data_AF-A0A9W7YXX1-F1
#
_entry.id   AF-A0A9W7YXX1-F1
#
_cell.length_a   1.000
_cell.length_b   1.000
_cell.length_c   1.000
_cell.angle_alpha   90.00
_cell.angle_beta   90.00
_cell.angle_gamma   90.00
#
_symmetry.space_group_name_H-M   'P 1'
#
loop_
_entity.id
_entity.type
_entity.pdbx_description
1 polymer ?
#
loop_
_entity_poly.entity_id
_entity_poly.type
_entity_poly.pdbx_seq_one_letter_code
_entity_poly.pdbx_strand_id
1 'polypeptide(L)'
;MSYSGYRGGGNRSGGGGRSNGGGGRSGGYRGNSGSQDVYTDGACSSNGRQGSQAGIGVWYGNGDSRNVSRPLAGSHHTNQRAELSAMNEAIRGSNPNQPLTIHSDSSYGIQAMTNWGSKWEQNGYRTSSGGE
;
A
#
# COMPACT_ATOMS: atom_id res chain seq x y z
N MET A 1 21.46 -0.89 -1.11
CA MET A 1 20.06 -0.69 -1.56
C MET A 1 20.09 -0.19 -2.99
N SER A 2 19.59 -0.94 -3.96
CA SER A 2 19.59 -0.52 -5.37
C SER A 2 18.20 -0.06 -5.77
N TYR A 3 18.11 1.23 -6.09
CA TYR A 3 16.96 1.91 -6.67
C TYR A 3 16.88 1.53 -8.16
N SER A 4 15.75 1.00 -8.63
CA SER A 4 15.55 0.68 -10.05
C SER A 4 14.44 1.55 -10.61
N GLY A 5 14.85 2.63 -11.28
CA GLY A 5 13.96 3.56 -11.97
C GLY A 5 13.34 2.94 -13.21
N TYR A 6 12.07 3.24 -13.44
CA TYR A 6 11.34 2.88 -14.65
C TYR A 6 11.97 3.53 -15.88
N ARG A 7 12.51 2.72 -16.79
CA ARG A 7 12.82 3.12 -18.18
C ARG A 7 11.79 2.51 -19.12
N GLY A 8 11.01 3.38 -19.76
CA GLY A 8 10.11 3.00 -20.86
C GLY A 8 10.90 2.53 -22.09
N GLY A 9 10.54 1.37 -22.62
CA GLY A 9 11.07 0.81 -23.86
C GLY A 9 9.97 0.74 -24.91
N GLY A 10 10.19 1.43 -26.03
CA GLY A 10 9.28 1.51 -27.17
C GLY A 10 9.16 0.20 -27.95
N ASN A 11 7.98 0.02 -28.56
CA ASN A 11 7.56 -1.19 -29.26
C ASN A 11 7.99 -1.14 -30.74
N ARG A 12 8.62 -2.20 -31.26
CA ARG A 12 8.77 -2.46 -32.70
C ARG A 12 8.37 -3.92 -32.98
N SER A 13 7.50 -4.04 -33.98
CA SER A 13 6.68 -5.19 -34.35
C SER A 13 7.41 -6.18 -35.29
N GLY A 14 6.93 -7.42 -35.28
CA GLY A 14 7.17 -8.48 -36.28
C GLY A 14 7.62 -9.79 -35.61
N GLY A 15 7.02 -10.96 -35.79
CA GLY A 15 5.89 -11.45 -36.59
C GLY A 15 6.03 -12.98 -36.68
N GLY A 16 4.92 -13.73 -36.55
CA GLY A 16 4.83 -15.14 -36.94
C GLY A 16 4.68 -16.18 -35.81
N GLY A 17 3.74 -17.12 -35.99
CA GLY A 17 3.72 -18.40 -35.28
C GLY A 17 2.34 -18.86 -34.78
N ARG A 18 1.94 -20.07 -35.17
CA ARG A 18 0.59 -20.66 -35.05
C ARG A 18 0.29 -21.34 -33.69
N SER A 19 -1.01 -21.41 -33.37
CA SER A 19 -1.77 -22.44 -32.63
C SER A 19 -1.30 -22.92 -31.24
N ASN A 20 -2.15 -22.78 -30.21
CA ASN A 20 -2.92 -23.86 -29.54
C ASN A 20 -3.68 -23.27 -28.32
N GLY A 21 -4.77 -23.89 -27.90
CA GLY A 21 -5.72 -23.37 -26.91
C GLY A 21 -5.20 -23.19 -25.48
N GLY A 22 -6.03 -22.56 -24.64
CA GLY A 22 -5.88 -22.59 -23.19
C GLY A 22 -6.10 -21.24 -22.50
N GLY A 23 -7.14 -21.17 -21.68
CA GLY A 23 -7.23 -20.38 -20.45
C GLY A 23 -7.06 -18.86 -20.58
N GLY A 24 -8.18 -18.13 -20.43
CA GLY A 24 -8.15 -16.69 -20.20
C GLY A 24 -7.27 -16.35 -19.00
N ARG A 25 -6.06 -15.85 -19.26
CA ARG A 25 -5.15 -15.35 -18.25
C ARG A 25 -5.38 -13.84 -18.10
N SER A 26 -6.11 -13.48 -17.07
CA SER A 26 -6.05 -12.14 -16.48
C SER A 26 -4.60 -11.83 -16.13
N GLY A 27 -4.04 -10.79 -16.74
CA GLY A 27 -2.68 -10.33 -16.49
C GLY A 27 -2.53 -9.84 -15.06
N GLY A 28 -2.08 -10.72 -14.17
CA GLY A 28 -1.68 -10.41 -12.81
C GLY A 28 -0.17 -10.28 -12.72
N TYR A 29 0.29 -9.25 -12.01
CA TYR A 29 1.68 -9.04 -11.64
C TYR A 29 2.21 -10.32 -10.96
N ARG A 30 3.36 -10.83 -11.43
CA ARG A 30 3.97 -12.05 -10.88
C ARG A 30 4.76 -11.71 -9.62
N GLY A 31 4.07 -11.63 -8.48
CA GLY A 31 4.67 -11.75 -7.17
C GLY A 31 5.23 -13.17 -6.95
N ASN A 32 6.24 -13.32 -6.11
CA ASN A 32 6.78 -14.62 -5.69
C ASN A 32 5.62 -15.52 -5.22
N SER A 33 5.59 -16.79 -5.66
CA SER A 33 4.42 -17.68 -5.73
C SER A 33 3.68 -18.04 -4.43
N GLY A 34 3.84 -17.27 -3.36
CA GLY A 34 3.11 -17.41 -2.10
C GLY A 34 2.87 -16.11 -1.32
N SER A 35 3.27 -14.94 -1.85
CA SER A 35 3.06 -13.65 -1.17
C SER A 35 1.85 -12.91 -1.75
N GLN A 36 1.09 -12.26 -0.88
CA GLN A 36 0.01 -11.35 -1.25
C GLN A 36 0.59 -9.96 -1.47
N ASP A 37 0.53 -9.44 -2.69
CA ASP A 37 0.88 -8.05 -2.99
C ASP A 37 -0.35 -7.15 -2.82
N VAL A 38 -0.17 -6.03 -2.14
CA VAL A 38 -1.21 -5.02 -1.94
C VAL A 38 -0.62 -3.62 -2.01
N TYR A 39 -1.36 -2.70 -2.61
CA TYR A 39 -0.98 -1.30 -2.74
C TYR A 39 -1.87 -0.45 -1.86
N THR A 40 -1.27 0.47 -1.11
CA THR A 40 -2.00 1.33 -0.17
C THR A 40 -1.64 2.79 -0.41
N ASP A 41 -2.64 3.66 -0.31
CA ASP A 41 -2.49 5.11 -0.40
C ASP A 41 -3.47 5.79 0.58
N GLY A 42 -3.05 6.91 1.15
CA GLY A 42 -3.84 7.71 2.07
C GLY A 42 -3.64 9.19 1.82
N ALA A 43 -4.68 9.86 1.36
CA ALA A 43 -4.62 11.29 1.04
C ALA A 43 -5.45 12.13 2.01
N CYS A 44 -4.98 13.34 2.31
CA CYS A 44 -5.73 14.34 3.05
C CYS A 44 -5.71 15.70 2.34
N SER A 45 -6.89 16.21 2.02
CA SER A 45 -7.09 17.59 1.56
C SER A 45 -6.93 18.56 2.73
N SER A 46 -6.22 19.66 2.50
CA SER A 46 -5.99 20.71 3.51
C SER A 46 -5.40 20.19 4.82
N ASN A 47 -4.37 19.34 4.73
CA ASN A 47 -3.72 18.67 5.86
C ASN A 47 -3.41 19.64 7.02
N GLY A 48 -3.94 19.36 8.21
CA GLY A 48 -3.72 20.14 9.44
C GLY A 48 -4.56 21.42 9.56
N ARG A 49 -5.53 21.66 8.67
CA ARG A 49 -6.42 22.84 8.72
C ARG A 49 -7.85 22.44 9.05
N GLN A 50 -8.64 23.40 9.52
CA GLN A 50 -10.07 23.22 9.77
C GLN A 50 -10.78 22.84 8.46
N GLY A 51 -11.63 21.81 8.52
CA GLY A 51 -12.32 21.27 7.34
C GLY A 51 -11.50 20.27 6.51
N SER A 52 -10.39 19.74 7.03
CA SER A 52 -9.62 18.70 6.34
C SER A 52 -10.46 17.44 6.10
N GLN A 53 -10.36 16.89 4.89
CA GLN A 53 -11.01 15.63 4.50
C GLN A 53 -9.94 14.65 4.04
N ALA A 54 -9.93 13.47 4.63
CA ALA A 54 -9.01 12.41 4.27
C ALA A 54 -9.74 11.16 3.76
N GLY A 55 -9.06 10.38 2.94
CA GLY A 55 -9.53 9.12 2.38
C GLY A 55 -8.44 8.07 2.36
N ILE A 56 -8.85 6.81 2.26
CA ILE A 56 -7.93 5.68 2.15
C ILE A 56 -8.23 4.88 0.87
N GLY A 57 -7.17 4.32 0.30
CA GLY A 57 -7.20 3.40 -0.83
C GLY A 57 -6.41 2.12 -0.51
N VAL A 58 -7.00 0.97 -0.83
CA VAL A 58 -6.33 -0.35 -0.79
C VAL A 58 -6.65 -1.09 -2.07
N TRP A 59 -5.63 -1.60 -2.75
CA TRP A 59 -5.76 -2.28 -4.02
C TRP A 59 -4.96 -3.59 -4.06
N TYR A 60 -5.68 -4.71 -4.18
CA TYR A 60 -5.14 -6.06 -4.32
C TYR A 60 -5.10 -6.55 -5.79
N GLY A 61 -5.80 -5.86 -6.69
CA GLY A 61 -5.89 -6.24 -8.10
C GLY A 61 -7.26 -5.96 -8.71
N ASN A 62 -7.38 -6.11 -10.03
CA ASN A 62 -8.64 -5.86 -10.73
C ASN A 62 -9.75 -6.81 -10.27
N GLY A 63 -10.90 -6.24 -9.88
CA GLY A 63 -12.08 -7.01 -9.48
C GLY A 63 -11.96 -7.71 -8.12
N ASP A 64 -10.87 -7.49 -7.37
CA ASP A 64 -10.73 -8.06 -6.04
C ASP A 64 -11.73 -7.40 -5.08
N SER A 65 -12.55 -8.22 -4.41
CA SER A 65 -13.58 -7.76 -3.47
C SER A 65 -13.00 -7.09 -2.22
N ARG A 66 -11.71 -7.26 -1.96
CA ARG A 66 -11.01 -6.63 -0.83
C ARG A 66 -10.52 -5.22 -1.14
N ASN A 67 -10.66 -4.75 -2.39
CA ASN A 67 -10.32 -3.38 -2.74
C ASN A 67 -11.18 -2.39 -1.93
N VAL A 68 -10.55 -1.34 -1.41
CA VAL A 68 -11.21 -0.32 -0.58
C VAL A 68 -10.95 1.05 -1.17
N SER A 69 -12.00 1.87 -1.25
CA SER A 69 -11.92 3.31 -1.46
C SER A 69 -13.01 3.97 -0.63
N ARG A 70 -12.63 4.69 0.43
CA ARG A 70 -13.59 5.31 1.35
C ARG A 70 -12.98 6.48 2.11
N PRO A 71 -13.82 7.37 2.68
CA PRO A 71 -13.36 8.38 3.63
C PRO A 71 -12.66 7.76 4.84
N LEU A 72 -11.66 8.48 5.36
CA LEU A 72 -11.06 8.18 6.66
C LEU A 72 -12.11 8.38 7.75
N ALA A 73 -12.16 7.46 8.71
CA ALA A 73 -13.13 7.52 9.79
C ALA A 73 -12.70 8.50 10.91
N GLY A 74 -13.66 9.03 11.65
CA GLY A 74 -13.43 9.94 12.78
C GLY A 74 -13.32 11.41 12.37
N SER A 75 -12.97 12.28 13.31
CA SER A 75 -12.98 13.73 13.13
C SER A 75 -11.61 14.35 12.80
N HIS A 76 -10.52 13.65 13.11
CA HIS A 76 -9.16 14.16 12.93
C HIS A 76 -8.56 13.69 11.62
N HIS A 77 -8.57 14.51 10.58
CA HIS A 77 -8.07 14.15 9.27
C HIS A 77 -6.68 14.75 9.01
N THR A 78 -5.69 13.87 8.85
CA THR A 78 -4.32 14.20 8.47
C THR A 78 -3.82 13.19 7.45
N ASN A 79 -2.79 13.57 6.67
CA ASN A 79 -2.21 12.65 5.68
C ASN A 79 -1.64 11.40 6.36
N GLN A 80 -0.86 11.59 7.43
CA GLN A 80 -0.22 10.49 8.15
C GLN A 80 -1.22 9.47 8.71
N ARG A 81 -2.37 9.96 9.22
CA ARG A 81 -3.42 9.08 9.72
C ARG A 81 -4.09 8.32 8.58
N ALA A 82 -4.27 8.95 7.42
CA ALA A 82 -4.82 8.30 6.24
C ALA A 82 -3.90 7.15 5.76
N GLU A 83 -2.60 7.42 5.62
CA GLU A 83 -1.59 6.45 5.19
C GLU A 83 -1.55 5.22 6.12
N LEU A 84 -1.42 5.44 7.43
CA LEU A 84 -1.40 4.35 8.41
C LEU A 84 -2.73 3.58 8.45
N SER A 85 -3.85 4.26 8.23
CA SER A 85 -5.16 3.61 8.19
C SER A 85 -5.33 2.73 6.96
N ALA A 86 -4.79 3.15 5.80
CA ALA A 86 -4.76 2.34 4.58
C ALA A 86 -3.92 1.08 4.77
N MET A 87 -2.74 1.19 5.40
CA MET A 87 -1.90 0.03 5.74
C MET A 87 -2.60 -0.93 6.70
N ASN A 88 -3.25 -0.41 7.75
CA ASN A 88 -4.01 -1.24 8.69
C ASN A 88 -5.19 -1.97 8.02
N GLU A 89 -5.90 -1.30 7.12
CA GLU A 89 -6.98 -1.92 6.33
C GLU A 89 -6.44 -3.06 5.46
N ALA A 90 -5.29 -2.86 4.81
CA ALA A 90 -4.63 -3.90 4.02
C ALA A 90 -4.19 -5.11 4.85
N ILE A 91 -3.72 -4.90 6.09
CA ILE A 91 -3.38 -5.99 7.00
C ILE A 91 -4.64 -6.76 7.40
N ARG A 92 -5.73 -6.06 7.76
CA ARG A 92 -7.01 -6.69 8.16
C ARG A 92 -7.68 -7.48 7.03
N GLY A 93 -7.51 -7.04 5.78
CA GLY A 93 -8.02 -7.74 4.59
C GLY A 93 -7.13 -8.87 4.07
N SER A 94 -5.92 -9.04 4.64
CA SER A 94 -4.97 -10.04 4.18
C SER A 94 -5.29 -11.46 4.72
N ASN A 95 -4.71 -12.46 4.07
CA ASN A 95 -4.74 -13.83 4.58
C ASN A 95 -3.58 -14.00 5.57
N PRO A 96 -3.85 -14.23 6.86
CA PRO A 96 -2.79 -14.30 7.88
C PRO A 96 -1.82 -15.48 7.67
N ASN A 97 -2.19 -16.47 6.84
CA ASN A 97 -1.35 -17.64 6.55
C ASN A 97 -0.41 -17.43 5.34
N GLN A 98 -0.42 -16.26 4.72
CA GLN A 98 0.43 -15.93 3.59
C GLN A 98 1.25 -14.68 3.90
N PRO A 99 2.53 -14.63 3.50
CA PRO A 99 3.28 -13.38 3.52
C PRO A 99 2.52 -12.26 2.81
N LEU A 100 2.52 -11.06 3.39
CA LEU A 100 1.92 -9.85 2.82
C LEU A 100 3.04 -8.87 2.47
N THR A 101 3.03 -8.37 1.23
CA THR A 101 3.90 -7.28 0.76
C THR A 101 3.05 -6.05 0.51
N ILE A 102 3.25 -5.01 1.33
CA ILE A 102 2.55 -3.73 1.21
C ILE A 102 3.43 -2.76 0.43
N HIS A 103 2.89 -2.22 -0.66
CA HIS A 103 3.50 -1.17 -1.47
C HIS A 103 2.85 0.18 -1.15
N SER A 104 3.66 1.17 -0.79
CA SER A 104 3.24 2.54 -0.48
C SER A 104 4.36 3.51 -0.85
N ASP A 105 4.02 4.75 -1.19
CA ASP A 105 4.97 5.85 -1.38
C ASP A 105 5.18 6.68 -0.09
N SER A 106 4.44 6.39 0.98
CA SER A 106 4.56 7.06 2.28
C SER A 106 5.81 6.64 3.02
N SER A 107 6.86 7.46 2.91
CA SER A 107 8.08 7.30 3.71
C SER A 107 7.80 7.28 5.22
N TYR A 108 6.80 8.04 5.69
CA TYR A 108 6.37 8.03 7.08
C TYR A 108 5.77 6.68 7.49
N GLY A 109 4.81 6.16 6.72
CA GLY A 109 4.19 4.87 7.01
C GLY A 109 5.20 3.72 6.99
N ILE A 110 6.09 3.71 6.00
CA ILE A 110 7.18 2.73 5.90
C ILE A 110 8.11 2.80 7.12
N GLN A 111 8.54 4.00 7.53
CA GLN A 111 9.44 4.14 8.69
C GLN A 111 8.74 3.81 10.00
N ALA A 112 7.46 4.15 10.15
CA ALA A 112 6.65 3.76 11.30
C ALA A 112 6.60 2.24 11.46
N MET A 113 6.36 1.50 10.37
CA MET A 113 6.22 0.05 10.40
C MET A 113 7.55 -0.71 10.51
N THR A 114 8.65 -0.15 10.00
CA THR A 114 9.95 -0.87 9.92
C THR A 114 10.94 -0.49 11.00
N ASN A 115 10.93 0.77 11.46
CA ASN A 115 11.98 1.31 12.31
C ASN A 115 11.47 1.90 13.63
N TRP A 116 10.41 2.71 13.58
CA TRP A 116 9.98 3.48 14.74
C TRP A 116 9.04 2.70 15.64
N GLY A 117 8.16 1.87 15.09
CA GLY A 117 7.19 1.08 15.86
C GLY A 117 7.84 0.27 16.97
N SER A 118 8.89 -0.51 16.66
CA SER A 118 9.63 -1.28 17.66
C SER A 118 10.33 -0.40 18.69
N LYS A 119 10.81 0.80 18.31
CA LYS A 119 11.42 1.75 19.26
C LYS A 119 10.38 2.38 20.18
N TRP A 120 9.19 2.69 19.65
CA TRP A 120 8.07 3.19 20.44
C TRP A 120 7.57 2.14 21.43
N GLU A 121 7.41 0.90 20.98
CA GLU A 121 7.04 -0.19 21.89
C GLU A 121 8.06 -0.36 23.02
N GLN A 122 9.36 -0.32 22.70
CA GLN A 122 10.45 -0.40 23.68
C GLN A 122 10.50 0.80 24.63
N ASN A 123 10.10 2.00 24.19
CA ASN A 123 10.16 3.21 25.00
C ASN A 123 8.82 3.55 25.71
N GLY A 124 7.82 2.68 25.58
CA GLY A 124 6.49 2.87 26.16
C GLY A 124 5.64 3.92 25.45
N TYR A 125 5.79 4.03 24.13
CA TYR A 125 5.10 4.97 23.24
C TYR A 125 5.37 6.45 23.57
N ARG A 126 6.57 6.76 24.07
CA ARG A 126 6.98 8.12 24.42
C ARG A 126 7.71 8.80 23.27
N THR A 127 7.50 10.10 23.13
CA THR A 127 8.29 10.91 22.19
C THR A 127 9.75 10.99 22.63
N SER A 128 10.69 11.19 21.71
CA SER A 128 12.12 11.37 22.03
C SER A 128 12.40 12.59 22.91
N SER A 129 11.45 13.53 22.95
CA SER A 129 11.42 14.71 23.82
C SER A 129 10.86 14.44 25.23
N GLY A 130 10.42 13.21 25.53
CA GLY A 130 9.88 12.84 26.84
C GLY A 130 8.45 13.31 27.12
N GLY A 131 7.78 13.91 26.15
CA GLY A 131 6.34 14.22 26.24
C GLY A 131 5.49 12.99 25.91
N GLU A 132 4.41 12.81 26.68
CA GLU A 132 3.32 11.87 26.44
C GLU A 132 2.62 12.14 25.10
#